data_AF-A0A3P8VH45-F1
#
_entry.id   AF-A0A3P8VH45-F1
#
_cell.length_a   1.000
_cell.length_b   1.000
_cell.length_c   1.000
_cell.angle_alpha   90.00
_cell.angle_beta   90.00
_cell.angle_gamma   90.00
#
_symmetry.space_group_name_H-M   'P 1'
#
loop_
_entity.id
_entity.type
_entity.pdbx_description
1 polymer ?
#
loop_
_entity_poly.entity_id
_entity_poly.type
_entity_poly.pdbx_seq_one_letter_code
_entity_poly.pdbx_strand_id
1 'polypeptide(L)'
;MASAVCVLLCVCVRACVSFNVDTSFPLLKTGGDQTFFGLSVALHEDLRTGEHMLLVGAPLAGAEPGVPANRTGGVYSCPISEGQSAECSRMKLLDPGDLIEDMWLGVSVVSQAPPGGRVLVSLPSVFFGI
;
A
#
# COMPACT_ATOMS: atom_id res chain seq x y z
N MET A 1 -15.27 10.88 -44.15
CA MET A 1 -15.54 9.62 -43.42
C MET A 1 -14.53 9.38 -42.30
N ALA A 2 -13.22 9.39 -42.56
CA ALA A 2 -12.19 9.20 -41.53
C ALA A 2 -12.26 10.20 -40.35
N SER A 3 -12.48 11.51 -40.60
CA SER A 3 -12.60 12.49 -39.51
C SER A 3 -13.83 12.28 -38.62
N ALA A 4 -14.96 11.83 -39.18
CA ALA A 4 -16.15 11.54 -38.39
C ALA A 4 -15.93 10.32 -37.48
N VAL A 5 -15.22 9.30 -37.98
CA VAL A 5 -14.81 8.13 -37.21
C VAL A 5 -13.83 8.52 -36.09
N CYS A 6 -12.84 9.37 -36.38
CA CYS A 6 -11.91 9.87 -35.36
C CYS A 6 -12.63 10.69 -34.27
N VAL A 7 -13.56 11.57 -34.65
CA VAL A 7 -14.33 12.36 -33.68
C VAL A 7 -15.20 11.44 -32.80
N LEU A 8 -15.88 10.45 -33.39
CA LEU A 8 -16.70 9.50 -32.65
C LEU A 8 -15.85 8.66 -31.68
N LEU A 9 -14.68 8.19 -32.10
CA LEU A 9 -13.73 7.47 -31.25
C LEU A 9 -13.26 8.34 -30.07
N CYS A 10 -12.90 9.60 -30.32
CA CYS A 10 -12.48 10.53 -29.26
C CYS A 10 -13.59 10.78 -28.23
N VAL A 11 -14.85 10.88 -28.67
CA VAL A 11 -16.00 11.06 -27.77
C VAL A 11 -16.27 9.79 -26.95
N CYS A 12 -16.22 8.61 -27.57
CA CYS A 12 -16.39 7.35 -26.86
C CYS A 12 -15.29 7.11 -25.83
N VAL A 13 -14.02 7.36 -26.16
CA VAL A 13 -12.90 7.22 -25.22
C VAL A 13 -13.04 8.17 -24.04
N ARG A 14 -13.53 9.39 -24.25
CA ARG A 14 -13.84 10.34 -23.17
C ARG A 14 -15.07 9.97 -22.35
N ALA A 15 -15.96 9.10 -22.84
CA ALA A 15 -17.06 8.58 -22.05
C ALA A 15 -16.63 7.38 -21.17
N CYS A 16 -15.48 6.78 -21.47
CA CYS A 16 -14.91 5.64 -20.72
C CYS A 16 -14.00 6.06 -19.56
N VAL A 17 -13.91 7.35 -19.22
CA VAL A 17 -13.17 7.78 -18.01
C VAL A 17 -13.94 7.38 -16.75
N SER A 18 -13.21 7.00 -15.71
CA SER A 18 -13.76 6.71 -14.38
C SER A 18 -14.52 7.92 -13.86
N PHE A 19 -15.85 7.89 -13.92
CA PHE A 19 -16.73 8.97 -13.49
C PHE A 19 -17.28 8.75 -12.08
N ASN A 20 -17.17 7.53 -11.55
CA ASN A 20 -17.76 7.09 -10.29
C ASN A 20 -16.76 7.01 -9.13
N VAL A 21 -15.55 7.56 -9.30
CA VAL A 21 -14.55 7.71 -8.23
C VAL A 21 -14.60 9.16 -7.78
N ASP A 22 -14.95 9.38 -6.51
CA ASP A 22 -15.00 10.73 -5.95
C ASP A 22 -13.59 11.30 -5.79
N THR A 23 -13.37 12.49 -6.37
CA THR A 23 -12.12 13.26 -6.26
C THR A 23 -12.27 14.50 -5.39
N SER A 24 -13.50 14.81 -4.94
CA SER A 24 -13.81 15.99 -4.13
C SER A 24 -13.43 15.79 -2.67
N PHE A 25 -13.66 14.57 -2.14
CA PHE A 25 -13.41 14.24 -0.74
C PHE A 25 -12.53 12.98 -0.58
N PRO A 26 -11.27 13.01 -1.06
CA PRO A 26 -10.37 11.88 -0.88
C PRO A 26 -9.91 11.76 0.58
N LEU A 27 -9.78 10.53 1.06
CA LEU A 27 -9.08 10.24 2.31
C LEU A 27 -7.57 10.23 2.05
N LEU A 28 -6.88 11.27 2.49
CA LEU A 28 -5.44 11.39 2.34
C LEU A 28 -4.70 10.67 3.49
N LYS A 29 -3.82 9.74 3.14
CA LYS A 29 -2.89 9.09 4.07
C LYS A 29 -1.47 9.49 3.72
N THR A 30 -0.77 10.07 4.69
CA THR A 30 0.62 10.53 4.55
C THR A 30 1.53 9.73 5.47
N GLY A 31 2.73 9.42 5.00
CA GLY A 31 3.77 8.79 5.80
C GLY A 31 5.01 9.68 5.93
N GLY A 32 6.07 9.13 6.51
CA GLY A 32 7.32 9.86 6.73
C GLY A 32 8.04 10.25 5.43
N ASP A 33 8.76 11.35 5.46
CA ASP A 33 9.51 11.87 4.32
C ASP A 33 10.59 10.87 3.87
N GLN A 34 10.78 10.75 2.55
CA GLN A 34 11.82 9.91 1.93
C GLN A 34 11.75 8.41 2.29
N THR A 35 10.65 7.94 2.88
CA THR A 35 10.45 6.52 3.24
C THR A 35 9.89 5.66 2.10
N PHE A 36 9.52 6.30 0.99
CA PHE A 36 8.74 5.70 -0.11
C PHE A 36 7.40 5.13 0.38
N PHE A 37 6.80 5.77 1.37
CA PHE A 37 5.44 5.47 1.80
C PHE A 37 4.47 5.57 0.62
N GLY A 38 3.74 4.50 0.35
CA GLY A 38 2.84 4.41 -0.80
C GLY A 38 3.46 3.73 -2.01
N LEU A 39 4.69 3.20 -1.94
CA LEU A 39 5.28 2.44 -3.04
C LEU A 39 4.43 1.20 -3.38
N SER A 40 3.88 0.54 -2.36
CA SER A 40 2.90 -0.53 -2.52
C SER A 40 1.68 -0.26 -1.63
N VAL A 41 0.49 -0.65 -2.11
CA VAL A 41 -0.77 -0.47 -1.39
C VAL A 41 -1.69 -1.67 -1.59
N ALA A 42 -2.43 -2.06 -0.54
CA ALA A 42 -3.47 -3.09 -0.62
C ALA A 42 -4.63 -2.77 0.32
N LEU A 43 -5.87 -2.99 -0.15
CA LEU A 43 -7.05 -2.97 0.71
C LEU A 43 -7.15 -4.29 1.47
N HIS A 44 -7.41 -4.22 2.77
CA HIS A 44 -7.52 -5.38 3.64
C HIS A 44 -8.77 -5.31 4.52
N GLU A 45 -9.38 -6.46 4.72
CA GLU A 45 -10.49 -6.68 5.64
C GLU A 45 -10.01 -7.63 6.73
N ASP A 46 -10.00 -7.17 7.97
CA ASP A 46 -9.72 -8.03 9.11
C ASP A 46 -10.97 -8.89 9.37
N LEU A 47 -10.88 -10.18 9.02
CA LEU A 47 -12.00 -11.12 9.16
C LEU A 47 -12.43 -11.37 10.62
N ARG A 48 -11.63 -10.95 11.60
CA ARG A 48 -11.96 -11.09 13.03
C ARG A 48 -12.78 -9.92 13.54
N THR A 49 -12.45 -8.70 13.10
CA THR A 49 -13.11 -7.46 13.57
C THR A 49 -14.15 -6.95 12.57
N GLY A 50 -14.06 -7.36 11.30
CA GLY A 50 -14.85 -6.83 10.19
C GLY A 50 -14.38 -5.44 9.73
N GLU A 51 -13.22 -4.97 10.21
CA GLU A 51 -12.72 -3.63 9.89
C GLU A 51 -11.96 -3.60 8.56
N HIS A 52 -12.15 -2.51 7.81
CA HIS A 52 -11.40 -2.24 6.59
C HIS A 52 -10.22 -1.31 6.86
N MET A 53 -9.06 -1.69 6.32
CA MET A 53 -7.84 -0.91 6.43
C MET A 53 -7.06 -0.89 5.12
N LEU A 54 -6.34 0.21 4.92
CA LEU A 54 -5.39 0.36 3.84
C LEU A 54 -4.01 -0.04 4.35
N LEU A 55 -3.42 -1.07 3.73
CA LEU A 55 -2.03 -1.45 3.96
C LEU A 55 -1.14 -0.65 3.01
N VAL A 56 -0.05 -0.10 3.54
CA VAL A 56 0.86 0.76 2.79
C VAL A 56 2.31 0.35 3.05
N GLY A 57 3.04 0.02 1.99
CA GLY A 57 4.47 -0.27 2.05
C GLY A 57 5.32 1.00 2.00
N ALA A 58 6.43 0.98 2.73
CA ALA A 58 7.44 2.05 2.78
C ALA A 58 8.84 1.42 2.93
N PRO A 59 9.47 0.95 1.83
CA PRO A 59 10.69 0.15 1.89
C PRO A 59 11.93 0.91 2.38
N LEU A 60 11.88 2.24 2.45
CA LEU A 60 12.98 3.07 2.92
C LEU A 60 12.74 3.61 4.35
N ALA A 61 11.68 3.16 5.01
CA ALA A 61 11.41 3.49 6.40
C ALA A 61 12.53 3.01 7.35
N GLY A 62 12.78 3.78 8.39
CA GLY A 62 13.76 3.44 9.42
C GLY A 62 13.42 2.15 10.16
N ALA A 63 14.39 1.54 10.83
CA ALA A 63 14.15 0.32 11.59
C ALA A 63 13.21 0.54 12.80
N GLU A 64 12.61 -0.54 13.32
CA GLU A 64 11.87 -0.46 14.58
C GLU A 64 12.83 -0.23 15.77
N PRO A 65 12.36 0.40 16.86
CA PRO A 65 13.16 0.54 18.07
C PRO A 65 13.65 -0.82 18.57
N GLY A 66 14.97 -0.93 18.83
CA GLY A 66 15.58 -2.16 19.31
C GLY A 66 16.08 -3.12 18.21
N VAL A 67 15.92 -2.77 16.93
CA VAL A 67 16.56 -3.47 15.82
C VAL A 67 17.95 -2.89 15.57
N PRO A 68 19.01 -3.69 15.43
CA PRO A 68 20.37 -3.21 15.15
C PRO A 68 20.56 -2.88 13.66
N ALA A 69 19.65 -2.09 13.09
CA ALA A 69 19.67 -1.59 11.72
C ALA A 69 19.19 -0.14 11.71
N ASN A 70 19.63 0.66 10.74
CA ASN A 70 19.17 2.01 10.52
C ASN A 70 17.91 2.02 9.64
N ARG A 71 17.91 1.22 8.56
CA ARG A 71 16.80 1.12 7.61
C ARG A 71 16.47 -0.32 7.31
N THR A 72 15.22 -0.69 7.54
CA THR A 72 14.71 -2.03 7.20
C THR A 72 13.55 -1.95 6.21
N GLY A 73 12.89 -0.80 6.11
CA GLY A 73 11.58 -0.68 5.47
C GLY A 73 10.45 -1.14 6.40
N GLY A 74 9.22 -0.98 5.97
CA GLY A 74 8.06 -1.36 6.77
C GLY A 74 6.76 -1.39 6.00
N VAL A 75 5.76 -1.97 6.63
CA VAL A 75 4.36 -1.90 6.20
C VAL A 75 3.55 -1.23 7.30
N TYR A 76 2.63 -0.38 6.90
CA TYR A 76 1.76 0.39 7.78
C TYR A 76 0.31 -0.01 7.53
N SER A 77 -0.47 -0.14 8.60
CA SER A 77 -1.93 -0.26 8.56
C SER A 77 -2.55 1.10 8.82
N CYS A 78 -3.39 1.55 7.90
CA CYS A 78 -4.10 2.83 7.98
C CYS A 78 -5.61 2.55 8.06
N PRO A 79 -6.29 2.91 9.16
CA PRO A 79 -7.74 2.72 9.26
C PRO A 79 -8.48 3.61 8.26
N ILE A 80 -9.56 3.07 7.68
CA ILE A 80 -10.45 3.77 6.76
C ILE A 80 -11.66 4.24 7.57
N SER A 81 -11.55 5.40 8.20
CA SER A 81 -12.61 5.97 9.05
C SER A 81 -13.07 7.31 8.50
N GLU A 82 -14.38 7.58 8.66
CA GLU A 82 -14.97 8.87 8.32
C GLU A 82 -14.59 9.89 9.40
N GLY A 83 -13.65 10.79 9.08
CA GLY A 83 -13.21 11.85 9.98
C GLY A 83 -11.74 11.73 10.36
N GLN A 84 -10.96 12.72 9.91
CA GLN A 84 -9.52 12.88 10.09
C GLN A 84 -8.64 11.79 9.48
N SER A 85 -7.44 12.20 9.06
CA SER A 85 -6.34 11.34 8.61
C SER A 85 -5.83 10.53 9.80
N ALA A 86 -6.63 9.57 10.29
CA ALA A 86 -6.24 8.69 11.37
C ALA A 86 -4.87 8.08 11.04
N GLU A 87 -3.96 8.19 12.01
CA GLU A 87 -2.55 7.89 11.82
C GLU A 87 -2.36 6.43 11.40
N CYS A 88 -1.47 6.23 10.44
CA CYS A 88 -1.06 4.90 10.02
C CYS A 88 -0.11 4.31 11.07
N SER A 89 -0.38 3.10 11.52
CA SER A 89 0.44 2.39 12.50
C SER A 89 1.35 1.39 11.79
N ARG A 90 2.61 1.27 12.23
CA ARG A 90 3.53 0.27 11.67
C ARG A 90 3.10 -1.13 12.11
N MET A 91 3.11 -2.08 11.17
CA MET A 91 2.84 -3.49 11.44
C MET A 91 4.10 -4.20 11.90
N LYS A 92 3.99 -4.98 12.98
CA LYS A 92 5.04 -5.88 13.45
C LYS A 92 4.94 -7.22 12.71
N LEU A 93 5.77 -7.40 11.69
CA LEU A 93 5.72 -8.58 10.79
C LEU A 93 6.81 -9.62 11.09
N LEU A 94 7.96 -9.19 11.60
CA LEU A 94 9.15 -10.01 11.81
C LEU A 94 9.69 -9.75 13.22
N ASP A 95 10.41 -10.73 13.76
CA ASP A 95 11.13 -10.53 15.01
C ASP A 95 12.38 -9.67 14.78
N PRO A 96 12.84 -8.90 15.79
CA PRO A 96 13.97 -7.99 15.64
C PRO A 96 15.27 -8.65 15.15
N GLY A 97 15.46 -9.95 15.42
CA GLY A 97 16.62 -10.72 14.99
C GLY A 97 16.64 -11.06 13.50
N ASP A 98 15.48 -11.03 12.83
CA ASP A 98 15.35 -11.31 11.39
C ASP A 98 15.43 -10.04 10.55
N LEU A 99 15.47 -8.88 11.21
CA LEU A 99 15.52 -7.57 10.57
C LEU A 99 16.97 -7.13 10.32
N ILE A 100 17.35 -7.17 9.04
CA ILE A 100 18.64 -6.70 8.51
C ILE A 100 18.51 -5.35 7.79
N GLU A 101 19.64 -4.66 7.66
CA GLU A 101 19.78 -3.41 6.92
C GLU A 101 19.35 -3.57 5.46
N ASP A 102 18.64 -2.57 4.93
CA ASP A 102 18.26 -2.42 3.52
C ASP A 102 17.58 -3.68 2.93
N MET A 103 16.74 -4.35 3.71
CA MET A 103 15.92 -5.47 3.20
C MET A 103 14.75 -5.02 2.32
N TRP A 104 14.44 -3.72 2.30
CA TRP A 104 13.33 -3.13 1.53
C TRP A 104 11.96 -3.74 1.87
N LEU A 105 11.65 -3.83 3.17
CA LEU A 105 10.37 -4.37 3.64
C LEU A 105 9.19 -3.54 3.18
N GLY A 106 8.21 -4.20 2.56
CA GLY A 106 7.02 -3.53 2.01
C GLY A 106 7.20 -3.05 0.58
N VAL A 107 8.17 -3.59 -0.19
CA VAL A 107 8.25 -3.31 -1.64
C VAL A 107 6.98 -3.78 -2.37
N SER A 108 6.37 -4.87 -1.91
CA SER A 108 5.06 -5.34 -2.34
C SER A 108 4.26 -5.82 -1.14
N VAL A 109 2.97 -5.49 -1.13
CA VAL A 109 2.00 -5.91 -0.13
C VAL A 109 0.78 -6.43 -0.85
N VAL A 110 0.32 -7.62 -0.48
CA VAL A 110 -0.86 -8.26 -1.08
C VAL A 110 -1.76 -8.76 0.04
N SER A 111 -3.04 -8.43 -0.05
CA SER A 111 -4.08 -8.91 0.85
C SER A 111 -4.87 -10.02 0.17
N GLN A 112 -5.06 -11.14 0.87
CA GLN A 112 -5.90 -12.24 0.40
C GLN A 112 -7.38 -11.92 0.65
N ALA A 113 -8.20 -12.04 -0.39
CA ALA A 113 -9.64 -11.88 -0.29
C ALA A 113 -10.27 -12.88 0.72
N PRO A 114 -11.46 -12.56 1.27
CA PRO A 114 -12.24 -13.50 2.07
C PRO A 114 -12.42 -14.85 1.34
N PRO A 115 -12.36 -15.99 2.06
CA PRO A 115 -12.26 -16.14 3.51
C PRO A 115 -10.83 -16.18 4.05
N GLY A 116 -9.83 -15.86 3.23
CA GLY A 116 -8.42 -16.05 3.57
C GLY A 116 -7.86 -15.04 4.56
N GLY A 117 -8.12 -13.74 4.34
CA GLY A 117 -7.77 -12.66 5.27
C GLY A 117 -6.28 -12.59 5.66
N ARG A 118 -5.38 -13.18 4.86
CA ARG A 118 -3.93 -13.16 5.10
C ARG A 118 -3.28 -12.02 4.33
N VAL A 119 -2.15 -11.53 4.86
CA VAL A 119 -1.33 -10.52 4.20
C VAL A 119 0.01 -11.14 3.84
N LEU A 120 0.43 -10.94 2.58
CA LEU A 120 1.77 -11.27 2.10
C LEU A 120 2.55 -9.97 1.92
N VAL A 121 3.80 -9.99 2.40
CA VAL A 121 4.73 -8.88 2.28
C VAL A 121 6.04 -9.42 1.73
N SER A 122 6.60 -8.76 0.71
CA SER A 122 7.86 -9.18 0.11
C SER A 122 9.04 -8.29 0.50
N LEU A 123 10.22 -8.92 0.46
CA LEU A 123 11.55 -8.33 0.61
C LEU A 123 12.35 -8.69 -0.65
N PRO A 124 12.89 -7.75 -1.43
CA PRO A 124 13.69 -8.08 -2.63
C PRO A 124 14.96 -8.85 -2.28
N SER A 125 15.54 -8.65 -1.09
CA SER A 125 16.79 -9.31 -0.67
C SER A 125 16.64 -10.81 -0.39
N VAL A 126 15.41 -11.34 -0.31
CA VAL A 126 15.15 -12.79 -0.17
C VAL A 126 14.96 -13.47 -1.54
N PHE A 127 15.00 -12.70 -2.64
CA PHE A 127 14.90 -13.19 -4.02
C PHE A 127 16.27 -13.27 -4.75
N PHE A 128 17.39 -13.39 -4.01
CA PHE A 128 18.68 -13.79 -4.60
C PHE A 128 18.96 -15.26 -4.25
N GLY A 129 18.26 -16.15 -4.95
CA GLY A 129 18.31 -17.59 -4.70
C GLY A 129 17.63 -18.42 -5.77
N ILE A 130 17.72 -18.02 -7.04
CA ILE A 130 17.58 -18.90 -8.22
C ILE A 130 18.58 -18.42 -9.27
#